data_AF-U9UL20-F1
#
_entry.id   AF-U9UL20-F1
#
_cell.length_a   1.000
_cell.length_b   1.000
_cell.length_c   1.000
_cell.angle_alpha   90.00
_cell.angle_beta   90.00
_cell.angle_gamma   90.00
#
_symmetry.space_group_name_H-M   'P 1'
#
loop_
_entity.id
_entity.type
_entity.pdbx_description
1 polymer ?
#
loop_
_entity_poly.entity_id
_entity_poly.type
_entity_poly.pdbx_seq_one_letter_code
_entity_poly.pdbx_strand_id
1 'polypeptide(L)'
;MNAIPDQRPTANELFNILHFWYLSCTNDEDQEEGEFGYKRKEIKAIFEEADKEIPNISTTYEKNPDAVYTSRLFTFSNLPKPINSPIITSYLNEEENKDCQDSQLLDLEVPSSREIVNDNENSS
;
A
#
# COMPACT_ATOMS: atom_id res chain seq x y z
N MET A 1 10.58 1.94 -0.57
CA MET A 1 10.88 0.54 -0.96
C MET A 1 10.89 0.46 -2.48
N ASN A 2 11.89 -0.20 -3.08
CA ASN A 2 11.98 -0.29 -4.54
C ASN A 2 10.92 -1.30 -5.08
N ALA A 3 10.18 -0.89 -6.11
CA ALA A 3 9.18 -1.76 -6.74
C ALA A 3 9.84 -2.98 -7.40
N ILE A 4 11.03 -2.80 -7.96
CA ILE A 4 11.84 -3.84 -8.60
C ILE A 4 12.47 -4.71 -7.51
N PRO A 5 12.16 -6.02 -7.43
CA PRO A 5 12.66 -6.91 -6.38
C PRO A 5 14.19 -6.91 -6.27
N ASP A 6 14.89 -6.98 -7.39
CA ASP A 6 16.36 -7.06 -7.44
C ASP A 6 17.07 -5.77 -7.01
N GLN A 7 16.33 -4.66 -6.90
CA GLN A 7 16.85 -3.39 -6.41
C GLN A 7 16.46 -3.12 -4.95
N ARG A 8 15.84 -4.09 -4.26
CA ARG A 8 15.60 -4.03 -2.82
C ARG A 8 16.88 -4.46 -2.09
N PRO A 9 17.17 -3.86 -0.93
CA PRO A 9 18.22 -4.38 -0.08
C PRO A 9 17.89 -5.80 0.35
N THR A 10 18.92 -6.64 0.45
CA THR A 10 18.85 -7.91 1.17
C THR A 10 18.49 -7.67 2.63
N ALA A 11 18.04 -8.72 3.33
CA ALA A 11 17.73 -8.61 4.76
C ALA A 11 18.94 -8.13 5.59
N ASN A 12 20.15 -8.52 5.20
CA ASN A 12 21.37 -8.13 5.89
C ASN A 12 21.72 -6.65 5.66
N GLU A 13 21.58 -6.16 4.43
CA GLU A 13 21.76 -4.73 4.12
C GLU A 13 20.72 -3.87 4.84
N LEU A 14 19.46 -4.31 4.87
CA LEU A 14 18.39 -3.65 5.61
C LEU A 14 18.70 -3.60 7.11
N PHE A 15 19.19 -4.71 7.68
CA PHE A 15 19.61 -4.75 9.08
C PHE A 15 20.69 -3.71 9.37
N ASN A 16 21.71 -3.60 8.53
CA ASN A 16 22.79 -2.63 8.71
C ASN A 16 22.27 -1.18 8.66
N ILE A 17 21.37 -0.88 7.72
CA ILE A 17 20.72 0.43 7.61
C ILE A 17 19.95 0.78 8.88
N LEU A 18 19.11 -0.14 9.36
CA LEU A 18 18.29 0.08 10.57
C LEU A 18 19.15 0.19 11.83
N HIS A 19 20.19 -0.63 11.94
CA HIS A 19 21.15 -0.58 13.05
C HIS A 19 21.89 0.76 13.07
N PHE A 20 22.31 1.27 11.91
CA PHE A 20 22.94 2.59 11.80
C PHE A 20 21.98 3.72 12.21
N TRP A 21 20.71 3.67 11.80
CA TRP A 21 19.70 4.64 12.24
C TRP A 21 19.50 4.61 13.76
N TYR A 22 19.39 3.41 14.34
CA TYR A 22 19.29 3.24 15.79
C TYR A 22 20.48 3.88 16.52
N LEU A 23 21.71 3.56 16.10
CA LEU A 23 22.92 4.13 16.69
C LEU A 23 23.00 5.65 16.54
N SER A 24 22.46 6.19 15.45
CA SER A 24 22.41 7.64 15.21
C SER A 24 21.51 8.38 16.21
N CYS A 25 20.51 7.70 16.76
CA CYS A 25 19.59 8.25 17.75
C CYS A 25 20.04 7.99 19.20
N THR A 26 20.81 6.93 19.46
CA THR A 26 21.21 6.54 20.84
C THR A 26 22.57 7.05 21.29
N ASN A 27 23.48 7.34 20.37
CA ASN A 27 24.83 7.80 20.71
C ASN A 27 24.92 9.33 20.58
N ASP A 28 25.35 10.01 21.64
CA ASP A 28 25.54 11.48 21.65
C ASP A 28 26.89 11.93 21.06
N GLU A 29 27.71 10.99 20.57
CA GLU A 29 28.90 11.37 19.83
C GLU A 29 28.46 11.95 18.48
N ASP A 30 28.80 13.22 18.28
CA ASP A 30 28.73 13.97 17.03
C ASP A 30 29.64 13.35 15.94
N GLN A 31 29.42 12.09 15.62
CA GLN A 31 30.10 11.41 14.53
C GLN A 31 29.47 11.91 13.23
N GLU A 32 30.22 12.74 12.51
CA GLU A 32 29.86 13.20 11.16
C GLU A 32 29.98 12.09 10.10
N GLU A 33 30.58 10.95 10.45
CA GLU A 33 30.83 9.87 9.49
C GLU A 33 29.52 9.18 9.07
N GLY A 34 29.18 9.37 7.79
CA GLY A 34 28.04 8.75 7.14
C GLY A 34 28.43 7.43 6.49
N GLU A 35 27.78 6.35 6.88
CA GLU A 35 28.05 4.99 6.36
C GLU A 35 27.20 4.66 5.12
N PHE A 36 26.12 5.43 4.88
CA PHE A 36 25.12 5.16 3.84
C PHE A 36 24.79 6.38 2.97
N GLY A 37 25.70 7.36 2.91
CA GLY A 37 25.52 8.59 2.12
C GLY A 37 24.72 9.69 2.82
N TYR A 38 24.34 9.48 4.08
CA TYR A 38 23.73 10.48 4.96
C TYR A 38 24.47 10.54 6.29
N LYS A 39 24.49 11.73 6.91
CA LYS A 39 25.16 11.96 8.20
C LYS A 39 24.26 11.53 9.36
N ARG A 40 24.83 11.05 10.46
CA ARG A 40 24.06 10.67 11.66
C ARG A 40 23.19 11.82 12.20
N LYS A 41 23.73 13.04 12.18
CA LYS A 41 23.02 14.27 12.58
C LYS A 41 21.76 14.52 11.76
N GLU A 42 21.79 14.24 10.45
CA GLU A 42 20.63 14.39 9.56
C GLU A 42 19.54 13.37 9.93
N ILE A 43 19.93 12.12 10.17
CA ILE A 43 19.01 11.06 10.60
C ILE A 43 18.35 11.41 11.94
N LYS A 44 19.14 11.82 12.94
CA LYS A 44 18.62 12.25 14.24
C LYS A 44 17.60 13.38 14.09
N ALA A 45 17.92 14.40 13.31
CA ALA A 45 17.01 15.53 13.06
C ALA A 45 15.69 15.09 12.41
N ILE A 46 15.72 14.19 11.43
CA ILE A 46 14.52 13.65 10.78
C ILE A 46 13.62 12.93 11.79
N PHE A 47 14.19 12.10 12.68
CA PHE A 47 13.41 11.41 13.70
C PHE A 47 12.86 12.37 14.76
N GLU A 48 13.63 13.37 15.19
CA GLU A 48 13.15 14.40 16.13
C GLU A 48 12.02 15.27 15.54
N GLU A 49 12.02 15.49 14.23
CA GLU A 49 10.93 16.18 13.53
C GLU A 49 9.70 15.28 13.43
N ALA A 50 9.87 14.00 13.08
CA ALA A 50 8.78 13.03 13.07
C ALA A 50 8.13 12.86 14.44
N ASP A 51 8.91 12.79 15.52
CA ASP A 51 8.40 12.67 16.90
C ASP A 51 7.49 13.84 17.31
N LYS A 52 7.70 15.03 16.74
CA LYS A 52 6.84 16.21 16.96
C LYS A 52 5.51 16.11 16.21
N GLU A 53 5.46 15.38 15.11
CA GLU A 53 4.26 15.17 14.30
C GLU A 53 3.42 13.97 14.77
N ILE A 54 4.02 13.00 15.48
CA ILE A 54 3.29 11.84 16.03
C ILE A 54 2.08 12.24 16.90
N PRO A 55 2.13 13.29 17.75
CA PRO A 55 0.95 13.74 18.47
C PRO A 55 -0.16 14.32 17.57
N ASN A 56 0.19 14.80 16.37
CA ASN A 56 -0.74 15.41 15.42
C ASN A 56 -1.44 14.38 14.52
N ILE A 57 -0.93 13.14 14.44
CA ILE A 57 -1.58 12.09 13.65
C ILE A 57 -2.89 11.64 14.31
N SER A 58 -3.97 11.65 13.54
CA SER A 58 -5.25 11.11 14.01
C SER A 58 -5.11 9.62 14.28
N THR A 59 -5.40 9.20 15.50
CA THR A 59 -5.50 7.78 15.89
C THR A 59 -6.91 7.23 15.71
N THR A 60 -7.88 8.10 15.39
CA THR A 60 -9.23 7.67 15.07
C THR A 60 -9.31 7.27 13.59
N TYR A 61 -9.89 6.09 13.35
CA TYR A 61 -10.31 5.69 12.02
C TYR A 61 -11.79 6.04 11.88
N GLU A 62 -12.14 6.78 10.83
CA GLU A 62 -13.53 7.04 10.46
C GLU A 62 -13.86 6.22 9.22
N LYS A 63 -14.93 5.44 9.28
CA LYS A 63 -15.47 4.79 8.08
C LYS A 63 -16.21 5.87 7.31
N ASN A 64 -15.64 6.33 6.21
CA ASN A 64 -16.35 7.22 5.30
C ASN A 64 -17.39 6.37 4.54
N PRO A 65 -18.70 6.58 4.76
CA PRO A 65 -19.75 5.80 4.10
C PRO A 65 -19.76 5.98 2.57
N ASP A 66 -19.24 7.11 2.10
CA ASP A 66 -19.11 7.44 0.67
C ASP A 66 -17.73 7.06 0.11
N ALA A 67 -16.83 6.48 0.91
CA ALA A 67 -15.54 6.02 0.40
C ALA A 67 -15.74 4.83 -0.54
N VAL A 68 -15.26 5.00 -1.76
CA VAL A 68 -15.08 3.89 -2.70
C VAL A 68 -13.85 3.10 -2.25
N TYR A 69 -14.07 2.10 -1.40
CA TYR A 69 -13.04 1.16 -1.02
C TYR A 69 -12.57 0.40 -2.25
N THR A 70 -11.29 0.56 -2.59
CA THR A 70 -10.67 -0.14 -3.72
C THR A 70 -10.62 -1.65 -3.50
N SER A 71 -10.91 -2.16 -2.30
CA SER A 71 -11.03 -3.59 -2.00
C SER A 71 -12.35 -4.24 -2.46
N ARG A 72 -13.24 -3.52 -3.17
CA ARG A 72 -14.36 -4.15 -3.88
C ARG A 72 -13.82 -5.17 -4.89
N LEU A 73 -14.53 -6.30 -5.04
CA LEU A 73 -14.22 -7.40 -5.97
C LEU A 73 -13.63 -6.87 -7.28
N PHE A 74 -12.30 -6.93 -7.39
CA PHE A 74 -11.60 -6.34 -8.51
C PHE A 74 -11.85 -7.19 -9.75
N THR A 75 -12.41 -6.59 -10.78
CA THR A 75 -11.98 -6.93 -12.15
C THR A 75 -10.61 -6.28 -12.35
N PHE A 76 -9.54 -7.02 -12.06
CA PHE A 76 -8.14 -6.58 -12.22
C PHE A 76 -7.74 -6.31 -13.68
N SER A 77 -8.65 -6.52 -14.63
CA SER A 77 -8.43 -6.41 -16.07
C SER A 77 -7.91 -5.04 -16.53
N ASN A 78 -8.17 -3.98 -15.76
CA ASN A 78 -7.82 -2.60 -16.14
C ASN A 78 -6.58 -2.04 -15.43
N LEU A 79 -5.94 -2.82 -14.55
CA LEU A 79 -4.75 -2.37 -13.80
C LEU A 79 -3.46 -2.95 -14.40
N PRO A 80 -2.34 -2.20 -14.35
CA PRO A 80 -1.03 -2.75 -14.72
C PRO A 80 -0.69 -3.94 -13.83
N LYS A 81 -0.07 -4.98 -14.40
CA LYS A 81 0.36 -6.15 -13.63
C LYS A 81 1.31 -5.73 -12.50
N PRO A 82 1.11 -6.22 -11.27
CA PRO A 82 1.97 -5.86 -10.15
C PRO A 82 3.40 -6.38 -10.40
N ILE A 83 4.36 -5.47 -10.46
CA ILE A 83 5.79 -5.77 -10.69
C ILE A 83 6.42 -6.44 -9.45
N ASN A 84 5.84 -6.20 -8.27
CA ASN A 84 6.38 -6.60 -6.98
C ASN A 84 6.02 -8.04 -6.56
N SER A 85 5.19 -8.77 -7.31
CA SER A 85 4.75 -10.11 -6.91
C SER A 85 4.46 -11.03 -8.11
N PRO A 86 5.43 -11.88 -8.49
CA PRO A 86 5.20 -12.99 -9.41
C PRO A 86 4.11 -13.94 -8.89
N ILE A 87 4.03 -14.08 -7.56
CA ILE A 87 3.02 -14.89 -6.87
C ILE A 87 1.61 -14.33 -7.05
N ILE A 88 1.42 -13.00 -6.97
CA ILE A 88 0.11 -12.39 -7.26
C ILE A 88 -0.25 -12.59 -8.73
N THR A 89 0.74 -12.56 -9.63
CA THR A 89 0.48 -12.79 -11.06
C THR A 89 -0.07 -14.20 -11.33
N SER A 90 0.38 -15.24 -10.62
CA SER A 90 -0.22 -16.58 -10.73
C SER A 90 -1.65 -16.63 -10.21
N TYR A 91 -1.94 -15.99 -9.07
CA TYR A 91 -3.31 -15.91 -8.53
C TYR A 91 -4.28 -15.12 -9.43
N LEU A 92 -3.80 -14.09 -10.13
CA LEU A 92 -4.62 -13.27 -11.04
C LEU A 92 -4.89 -13.94 -12.40
N ASN A 93 -4.08 -14.92 -12.78
CA ASN A 93 -4.26 -15.66 -14.04
C ASN A 93 -5.20 -16.86 -13.90
N GLU A 94 -5.58 -17.26 -12.68
CA GLU A 94 -6.62 -18.25 -12.44
C GLU A 94 -7.98 -17.56 -12.62
N GLU A 95 -8.68 -17.91 -13.71
CA GLU A 95 -9.98 -17.41 -14.10
C GLU A 95 -11.00 -17.37 -12.95
N GLU A 96 -11.76 -16.27 -12.90
CA GLU A 96 -13.05 -16.11 -12.21
C GLU A 96 -13.30 -17.03 -11.00
N ASN A 97 -12.56 -16.83 -9.91
CA ASN A 97 -12.98 -17.41 -8.63
C ASN A 97 -14.20 -16.63 -8.11
N LYS A 98 -15.40 -17.03 -8.56
CA LYS A 98 -16.70 -16.50 -8.12
C LYS A 98 -17.00 -16.78 -6.64
N ASP A 99 -16.17 -17.59 -5.97
CA ASP A 99 -16.45 -18.11 -4.62
C ASP A 99 -15.68 -17.38 -3.52
N CYS A 100 -14.81 -16.41 -3.84
CA CYS A 100 -14.15 -15.60 -2.83
C CYS A 100 -14.98 -14.35 -2.48
N GLN A 101 -16.22 -14.57 -2.04
CA GLN A 101 -17.02 -13.51 -1.43
C GLN A 101 -16.60 -13.39 0.04
N ASP A 102 -15.82 -12.35 0.34
CA ASP A 102 -15.52 -12.00 1.72
C ASP A 102 -16.83 -11.57 2.39
N SER A 103 -17.39 -12.48 3.18
CA SER A 103 -18.74 -12.39 3.78
C SER A 103 -19.05 -11.11 4.57
N GLN A 104 -18.04 -10.28 4.87
CA GLN A 104 -18.17 -8.97 5.53
C GLN A 104 -18.46 -7.81 4.56
N LEU A 105 -18.39 -8.03 3.24
CA LEU A 105 -18.62 -7.01 2.20
C LEU A 105 -19.97 -7.16 1.47
N LEU A 106 -20.75 -8.20 1.79
CA LEU A 106 -22.07 -8.47 1.21
C LEU A 106 -23.04 -7.29 1.33
N ASP A 107 -23.02 -6.59 2.46
CA ASP A 107 -23.93 -5.46 2.72
C ASP A 107 -23.55 -4.17 1.94
N LEU A 108 -22.42 -4.17 1.22
CA LEU A 108 -21.93 -3.03 0.42
C LEU A 108 -22.13 -3.24 -1.10
N GLU A 109 -22.80 -4.32 -1.49
CA GLU A 109 -23.14 -4.63 -2.88
C GLU A 109 -24.15 -3.61 -3.41
N VAL A 110 -23.68 -2.64 -4.20
CA VAL A 110 -24.56 -1.75 -4.96
C VAL A 110 -25.07 -2.56 -6.17
N PRO A 111 -26.39 -2.69 -6.37
CA PRO A 111 -26.90 -3.39 -7.53
C PRO A 111 -26.31 -2.79 -8.80
N SER A 112 -25.64 -3.62 -9.60
CA SER A 112 -25.26 -3.26 -10.96
C SER A 112 -26.51 -2.72 -11.65
N SER A 113 -26.44 -1.47 -12.11
CA SER A 113 -27.51 -0.84 -12.89
C SER A 113 -27.76 -1.69 -14.14
N ARG A 114 -28.74 -2.60 -14.04
CA ARG A 114 -29.24 -3.38 -15.16
C ARG A 114 -29.82 -2.41 -16.18
N GLU A 115 -29.22 -2.46 -17.37
CA GLU A 115 -29.78 -2.21 -18.70
C GLU A 115 -30.94 -1.22 -18.77
N ILE A 116 -30.65 -0.05 -19.34
CA ILE A 116 -31.67 0.79 -19.98
C ILE A 116 -32.29 -0.08 -21.08
N VAL A 117 -33.48 -0.62 -20.82
CA VAL A 117 -34.31 -1.25 -21.85
C VAL A 117 -34.68 -0.15 -22.84
N ASN A 118 -34.08 -0.19 -24.03
CA ASN A 118 -34.56 0.60 -25.15
C ASN A 118 -35.82 -0.10 -25.70
N ASP A 119 -36.98 0.40 -25.31
CA ASP A 119 -38.27 0.03 -25.90
C ASP A 119 -38.34 0.56 -27.35
N ASN A 120 -37.76 -0.20 -28.29
CA ASN A 120 -38.04 -0.07 -29.71
C ASN A 120 -38.95 -1.21 -30.14
N GLU A 121 -40.22 -1.17 -29.76
CA GLU A 121 -41.24 -1.98 -30.44
C GLU A 121 -41.74 -1.25 -31.69
N ASN A 122 -41.41 -1.86 -32.83
CA ASN A 122 -42.05 -1.64 -34.13
C ASN A 122 -43.58 -1.69 -34.00
N SER A 123 -44.27 -0.65 -34.45
CA SER A 123 -45.67 -0.76 -34.88
C SER A 123 -45.71 -0.67 -36.40
N SER A 124 -46.25 -1.72 -37.02
CA SER A 124 -46.62 -1.80 -38.44
C SER A 124 -47.82 -0.92 -38.76
#